data_AF-A0AAI8KD06-F1
#
_entry.id   AF-A0AAI8KD06-F1
#
_cell.length_a   1.000
_cell.length_b   1.000
_cell.length_c   1.000
_cell.angle_alpha   90.00
_cell.angle_beta   90.00
_cell.angle_gamma   90.00
#
_symmetry.space_group_name_H-M   'P 1'
#
loop_
_entity.id
_entity.type
_entity.pdbx_description
1 polymer ?
#
loop_
_entity_poly.entity_id
_entity_poly.type
_entity_poly.pdbx_seq_one_letter_code
_entity_poly.pdbx_strand_id
1 'polypeptide(L)'
;MKPELESAKRLRQVALEIIESGKSVPMRAGKINLAWLAGTVGLTRQVFYEGRGGPELSQLAELLLEHVRSQPSTKAHSQYDKSLASLRTEIQLLRTQLRDAERGLQRAAFREEIIRSGKILTF
;
A
#
# COMPACT_ATOMS: atom_id res chain seq x y z
N MET A 1 -10.84 26.40 -16.89
CA MET A 1 -9.46 26.05 -16.45
C MET A 1 -9.27 24.56 -16.63
N LYS A 2 -8.14 24.09 -17.18
CA LYS A 2 -7.90 22.65 -17.39
C LYS A 2 -7.62 21.98 -16.03
N PRO A 3 -8.32 20.91 -15.66
CA PRO A 3 -8.18 20.26 -14.34
C PRO A 3 -6.75 19.77 -14.06
N GLU A 4 -5.98 19.48 -15.11
CA GLU A 4 -4.58 19.03 -15.05
C GLU A 4 -3.63 20.06 -14.40
N LEU A 5 -3.86 21.35 -14.63
CA LEU A 5 -3.02 22.43 -14.11
C LEU A 5 -3.16 22.61 -12.59
N GLU A 6 -4.39 22.45 -12.07
CA GLU A 6 -4.65 22.55 -10.62
C GLU A 6 -4.07 21.34 -9.88
N SER A 7 -4.19 20.15 -10.48
CA SER A 7 -3.50 18.94 -10.00
C SER A 7 -1.98 19.09 -9.98
N ALA A 8 -1.38 19.69 -11.02
CA ALA A 8 0.06 19.92 -11.07
C ALA A 8 0.54 20.91 -10.01
N LYS A 9 -0.21 22.00 -9.76
CA LYS A 9 0.10 22.94 -8.67
C LYS A 9 0.08 22.27 -7.30
N ARG A 10 -0.95 21.45 -7.03
CA ARG A 10 -1.05 20.69 -5.78
C ARG A 10 0.10 19.71 -5.63
N LEU A 11 0.45 18.99 -6.70
CA LEU A 11 1.57 18.05 -6.68
C LEU A 11 2.90 18.75 -6.41
N ARG A 12 3.11 19.93 -7.00
CA ARG A 12 4.29 20.76 -6.73
C ARG A 12 4.35 21.19 -5.26
N GLN A 13 3.24 21.61 -4.67
CA GLN A 13 3.20 21.98 -3.26
C GLN A 13 3.56 20.79 -2.35
N VAL A 14 2.96 19.62 -2.60
CA VAL A 14 3.28 18.39 -1.87
C VAL A 14 4.76 18.01 -2.04
N ALA A 15 5.32 18.16 -3.24
CA ALA A 15 6.74 17.89 -3.48
C ALA A 15 7.64 18.82 -2.66
N LEU A 16 7.32 20.12 -2.58
CA LEU A 16 8.06 21.07 -1.74
C LEU A 16 7.96 20.72 -0.26
N GLU A 17 6.77 20.37 0.24
CA GLU A 17 6.59 19.94 1.63
C GLU A 17 7.41 18.69 1.96
N ILE A 18 7.51 17.73 1.03
CA ILE A 18 8.35 16.53 1.19
C ILE A 18 9.82 16.91 1.28
N ILE A 19 10.28 17.82 0.41
CA ILE A 19 11.67 18.30 0.39
C ILE A 19 12.00 19.02 1.70
N GLU A 20 11.14 19.95 2.14
CA GLU A 20 11.35 20.74 3.35
C GLU A 20 11.29 19.91 4.63
N SER A 21 10.35 18.95 4.71
CA SER A 21 10.16 18.12 5.89
C SER A 21 11.16 16.97 6.01
N GLY A 22 11.92 16.67 4.95
CA GLY A 22 12.81 15.51 4.90
C GLY A 22 12.08 14.17 5.08
N LYS A 23 10.76 14.13 4.83
CA LYS A 23 9.95 12.93 4.98
C LYS A 23 10.39 11.85 4.00
N SER A 24 10.48 10.62 4.49
CA SER A 24 10.77 9.47 3.63
C SER A 24 9.67 9.25 2.60
N VAL A 25 10.05 9.17 1.32
CA VAL A 25 9.15 8.90 0.20
C VAL A 25 9.08 7.40 -0.04
N PRO A 26 7.89 6.78 -0.11
CA PRO A 26 7.76 5.36 -0.41
C PRO A 26 8.32 5.01 -1.80
N MET A 27 9.33 4.14 -1.82
CA MET A 27 10.01 3.67 -3.02
C MET A 27 9.56 2.25 -3.38
N ARG A 28 9.46 1.93 -4.68
CA ARG A 28 9.26 0.57 -5.19
C ARG A 28 10.16 0.35 -6.41
N ALA A 29 11.01 -0.67 -6.35
CA ALA A 29 11.95 -1.00 -7.42
C ALA A 29 12.80 0.21 -7.90
N GLY A 30 13.28 1.03 -6.95
CA GLY A 30 14.11 2.20 -7.25
C GLY A 30 13.37 3.40 -7.84
N LYS A 31 12.04 3.37 -7.97
CA LYS A 31 11.19 4.49 -8.38
C LYS A 31 10.26 4.91 -7.24
N ILE A 32 9.75 6.14 -7.28
CA ILE A 32 8.68 6.57 -6.37
C ILE A 32 7.44 5.71 -6.60
N ASN A 33 6.76 5.33 -5.52
CA ASN A 33 5.45 4.69 -5.63
C ASN A 33 4.42 5.69 -6.18
N LEU A 34 4.16 5.63 -7.48
CA LEU A 34 3.24 6.51 -8.19
C LEU A 34 1.78 6.43 -7.69
N ALA A 35 1.35 5.30 -7.13
CA ALA A 35 0.01 5.19 -6.55
C ALA A 35 -0.10 5.99 -5.25
N TRP A 36 0.95 5.97 -4.44
CA TRP A 36 1.03 6.80 -3.24
C TRP A 36 1.11 8.29 -3.61
N LEU A 37 1.98 8.64 -4.56
CA LEU A 37 2.15 10.03 -5.02
C LEU A 37 0.88 10.60 -5.67
N ALA A 38 0.13 9.80 -6.42
CA ALA A 38 -1.16 10.24 -6.96
C ALA A 38 -2.19 10.46 -5.83
N GLY A 39 -2.16 9.58 -4.82
CA GLY A 39 -3.08 9.65 -3.68
C GLY A 39 -2.95 10.94 -2.86
N THR A 40 -1.75 11.53 -2.76
CA THR A 40 -1.55 12.80 -2.03
C THR A 40 -2.30 13.98 -2.64
N VAL A 41 -2.60 13.91 -3.94
CA VAL A 41 -3.34 14.94 -4.69
C VAL A 41 -4.73 14.48 -5.11
N GLY A 42 -5.21 13.35 -4.58
CA GLY A 42 -6.54 12.81 -4.87
C GLY A 42 -6.69 12.22 -6.28
N LEU A 43 -5.59 11.77 -6.90
CA LEU A 43 -5.56 11.21 -8.24
C LEU A 43 -5.23 9.71 -8.22
N THR A 44 -5.38 9.07 -9.38
CA THR A 44 -4.91 7.70 -9.59
C THR A 44 -3.56 7.70 -10.29
N ARG A 45 -2.78 6.61 -10.14
CA ARG A 45 -1.46 6.47 -10.76
C ARG A 45 -1.44 6.67 -12.28
N GLN A 46 -2.59 6.54 -12.94
CA GLN A 46 -2.72 6.62 -14.40
C GLN A 46 -2.31 7.99 -14.95
N VAL A 47 -2.44 9.05 -14.14
CA VAL A 47 -2.10 10.42 -14.54
C VAL A 47 -0.62 10.63 -14.84
N PHE A 48 0.25 9.72 -14.41
CA PHE A 48 1.69 9.75 -14.67
C PHE A 48 2.10 8.98 -15.92
N TYR A 49 1.16 8.29 -16.59
CA TYR A 49 1.45 7.58 -17.83
C TYR A 49 1.27 8.47 -19.05
N GLU A 50 2.06 8.16 -20.07
CA GLU A 50 2.05 8.88 -21.34
C GLU A 50 0.64 8.93 -21.94
N GLY A 51 0.22 10.12 -22.37
CA GLY A 51 -1.10 10.35 -22.96
C GLY A 51 -2.29 10.25 -22.01
N ARG A 52 -2.09 10.10 -20.70
CA ARG A 52 -3.17 9.98 -19.70
C ARG A 52 -3.27 11.16 -18.72
N GLY A 53 -2.18 11.89 -18.52
CA GLY A 53 -2.17 13.12 -17.76
C GLY A 53 -1.25 14.15 -18.38
N GLY A 54 -1.24 15.35 -17.78
CA GLY A 54 -0.37 16.44 -18.21
C GLY A 54 1.11 16.08 -18.05
N PRO A 55 1.98 16.45 -19.01
CA PRO A 55 3.41 16.17 -18.95
C PRO A 55 4.06 16.78 -17.69
N GLU A 56 3.46 17.83 -17.13
CA GLU A 56 3.97 18.45 -15.90
C GLU A 56 3.93 17.49 -14.71
N LEU A 57 2.94 16.59 -14.62
CA LEU A 57 2.82 15.65 -13.49
C LEU A 57 3.95 14.62 -13.50
N SER A 58 4.27 14.08 -14.68
CA SER A 58 5.36 13.12 -14.84
C SER A 58 6.72 13.77 -14.61
N GLN A 59 6.93 15.01 -15.10
CA GLN A 59 8.15 15.77 -14.84
C GLN A 59 8.35 16.08 -13.36
N LEU A 60 7.28 16.46 -12.64
CA LEU A 60 7.35 16.69 -11.19
C LEU A 60 7.71 15.40 -10.42
N ALA A 61 7.16 14.26 -10.85
CA ALA A 61 7.50 12.97 -10.24
C ALA A 61 8.98 12.58 -10.48
N GLU A 62 9.53 12.89 -11.66
CA GLU A 62 10.95 12.66 -11.97
C GLU A 62 11.87 13.58 -11.17
N LEU A 63 11.58 14.88 -11.09
CA LEU A 63 12.35 15.83 -10.29
C LEU A 63 12.38 15.43 -8.81
N LEU A 64 11.23 15.00 -8.26
CA LEU A 64 11.17 14.52 -6.89
C LEU A 64 12.00 13.24 -6.70
N LEU A 65 11.99 12.33 -7.67
CA LEU A 65 12.80 11.11 -7.63
C LEU A 65 14.29 11.41 -7.65
N GLU A 66 14.72 12.35 -8.49
CA GLU A 66 16.11 12.82 -8.54
C GLU A 66 16.54 13.39 -7.20
N HIS A 67 15.72 14.25 -6.60
CA HIS A 67 15.98 14.79 -5.28
C HIS A 67 16.12 13.69 -4.22
N VAL A 68 15.16 12.77 -4.12
CA VAL A 68 15.18 11.64 -3.17
C VAL A 68 16.43 10.77 -3.34
N ARG A 69 16.91 10.59 -4.58
CA ARG A 69 18.14 9.83 -4.86
C ARG A 69 19.41 10.60 -4.54
N SER A 70 19.40 11.93 -4.68
CA SER A 70 20.53 12.80 -4.34
C SER A 70 20.73 12.97 -2.83
N GLN A 71 19.69 12.72 -2.03
CA GLN A 71 19.82 12.74 -0.58
C GLN A 71 20.69 11.55 -0.14
N PRO A 72 21.69 11.78 0.74
CA PRO A 72 22.46 10.70 1.30
C PRO A 72 21.49 9.76 2.00
N SER A 73 21.54 8.46 1.68
CA SER A 73 20.57 7.52 2.21
C SER A 73 20.71 7.46 3.73
N THR A 74 19.87 8.20 4.44
CA THR A 74 19.62 7.97 5.85
C THR A 74 18.74 6.72 5.93
N LYS A 75 19.32 5.58 5.54
CA LYS A 75 18.84 4.26 5.97
C LYS A 75 19.15 4.13 7.45
N ALA A 76 18.55 4.99 8.26
CA ALA A 76 18.25 4.59 9.62
C ALA A 76 17.30 3.40 9.46
N HIS A 77 17.80 2.19 9.70
CA HIS A 77 16.97 1.04 10.02
C HIS A 77 16.20 1.43 11.28
N SER A 78 15.11 2.16 11.09
CA SER A 78 14.32 2.76 12.14
C SER A 78 13.65 1.63 12.90
N GLN A 79 13.53 1.75 14.22
CA GLN A 79 12.66 0.90 15.05
C GLN A 79 11.25 0.73 14.44
N TYR A 80 10.83 1.68 13.60
CA TYR A 80 9.60 1.63 12.83
C TYR A 80 9.53 0.45 11.84
N ASP A 81 10.63 0.06 11.18
CA ASP A 81 10.64 -1.08 10.26
C ASP A 81 10.54 -2.42 11.01
N LYS A 82 11.18 -2.51 12.20
CA LYS A 82 11.07 -3.68 13.08
C LYS A 82 9.64 -3.84 13.60
N SER A 83 9.01 -2.75 14.02
CA SER A 83 7.61 -2.77 14.47
C SER A 83 6.64 -3.08 13.33
N LEU A 84 6.85 -2.57 12.13
CA LEU A 84 6.06 -2.94 10.95
C LEU A 84 6.20 -4.43 10.57
N ALA A 85 7.40 -4.98 10.64
CA ALA A 85 7.62 -6.41 10.40
C ALA A 85 6.90 -7.25 11.46
N SER A 86 7.00 -6.87 12.73
CA SER A 86 6.31 -7.52 13.85
C SER A 86 4.78 -7.48 13.69
N LEU A 87 4.22 -6.32 13.36
CA LEU A 87 2.78 -6.17 13.10
C LEU A 87 2.31 -7.01 11.90
N ARG A 88 3.11 -7.10 10.83
CA ARG A 88 2.79 -7.97 9.69
C ARG A 88 2.77 -9.45 10.08
N THR A 89 3.74 -9.89 10.86
CA THR A 89 3.77 -11.28 11.35
C THR A 89 2.56 -11.59 12.24
N GLU A 90 2.17 -10.64 13.09
CA GLU A 90 1.02 -10.79 13.99
C GLU A 90 -0.30 -10.86 13.22
N ILE A 91 -0.50 -9.97 12.24
CA ILE A 91 -1.66 -10.03 11.32
C ILE A 91 -1.73 -11.37 10.59
N GLN A 92 -0.59 -11.90 10.16
CA GLN A 92 -0.55 -13.17 9.43
C GLN A 92 -0.88 -14.36 10.33
N LEU A 93 -0.42 -14.33 11.59
CA LEU A 93 -0.79 -15.31 12.61
C LEU A 93 -2.30 -15.28 12.89
N LEU A 94 -2.86 -14.10 13.15
CA LEU A 94 -4.28 -13.92 13.42
C LEU A 94 -5.16 -14.42 12.26
N ARG A 95 -4.78 -14.14 11.01
CA ARG A 95 -5.48 -14.65 9.81
C ARG A 95 -5.43 -16.16 9.65
N THR A 96 -4.41 -16.80 10.20
CA THR A 96 -4.26 -18.26 10.17
C THR A 96 -5.15 -18.87 11.25
N GLN A 97 -5.07 -18.34 12.47
CA GLN A 97 -5.93 -18.75 13.59
C GLN A 97 -7.42 -18.61 13.26
N LEU A 98 -7.82 -17.50 12.61
CA LEU A 98 -9.21 -17.31 12.19
C LEU A 98 -9.67 -18.40 11.22
N ARG A 99 -8.86 -18.71 10.20
CA ARG A 99 -9.18 -19.77 9.22
C ARG A 99 -9.29 -21.15 9.88
N ASP A 100 -8.42 -21.44 10.84
CA ASP A 100 -8.45 -22.71 11.55
C ASP A 100 -9.67 -22.81 12.48
N ALA A 101 -10.05 -21.72 13.14
CA ALA A 101 -11.27 -21.64 13.95
C ALA A 101 -12.53 -21.83 13.09
N GLU A 102 -12.61 -21.17 11.93
CA GLU A 102 -13.71 -21.33 10.97
C GLU A 102 -13.85 -22.78 10.48
N ARG A 103 -12.73 -23.43 10.15
CA ARG A 103 -12.71 -24.85 9.78
C ARG A 103 -13.15 -25.75 10.93
N GLY A 104 -12.72 -25.44 12.16
CA GLY A 104 -13.16 -26.15 13.36
C GLY A 104 -14.67 -26.07 13.54
N LEU A 105 -15.23 -24.87 13.37
CA LEU A 105 -16.66 -24.61 13.48
C LEU A 105 -17.47 -25.34 12.39
N GLN A 106 -17.00 -25.33 11.14
CA GLN A 106 -17.62 -26.08 10.05
C GLN A 106 -17.62 -27.59 10.32
N ARG A 107 -16.52 -28.15 10.84
CA ARG A 107 -16.44 -29.57 11.21
C ARG A 107 -17.38 -29.91 12.36
N ALA A 108 -17.50 -29.04 13.36
CA ALA A 108 -18.42 -29.23 14.47
C ALA A 108 -19.87 -29.20 14.00
N ALA A 109 -20.25 -28.21 13.18
CA ALA A 109 -21.58 -28.11 12.58
C ALA A 109 -21.91 -29.34 11.73
N PHE A 110 -20.95 -29.82 10.92
CA PHE A 110 -21.12 -31.03 10.12
C PHE A 110 -21.32 -32.28 10.99
N ARG A 111 -20.56 -32.42 12.08
CA ARG A 111 -20.73 -33.52 13.04
C ARG A 111 -22.11 -33.47 13.72
N GLU A 112 -22.54 -32.28 14.12
CA GLU A 112 -23.87 -32.09 14.71
C GLU A 112 -24.97 -32.51 13.74
N GLU A 113 -24.85 -32.10 12.47
CA GLU A 113 -25.81 -32.48 11.42
C GLU A 113 -25.84 -33.99 11.18
N ILE A 114 -24.69 -34.68 11.19
CA ILE A 114 -24.63 -36.14 11.10
C ILE A 114 -25.36 -36.80 12.27
N ILE A 115 -25.08 -36.35 13.49
CA ILE A 115 -25.71 -36.89 14.71
C ILE A 115 -27.21 -36.67 14.67
N ARG A 116 -27.65 -35.45 14.30
CA ARG A 116 -29.07 -35.08 14.23
C ARG A 116 -29.82 -35.83 13.13
N SER A 117 -29.21 -36.00 11.95
CA SER A 117 -29.85 -36.66 10.80
C SER A 117 -29.81 -38.19 10.87
N GLY A 118 -29.04 -38.78 11.79
CA GLY A 118 -28.90 -40.23 11.93
C GLY A 118 -28.20 -40.91 10.75
N LYS A 119 -27.56 -40.13 9.86
CA LYS A 119 -26.87 -40.67 8.67
C LYS A 119 -25.54 -41.31 9.06
N ILE A 120 -25.41 -42.63 8.85
CA ILE A 120 -24.11 -43.31 8.92
C ILE A 120 -23.38 -43.03 7.60
N LEU A 121 -22.23 -42.35 7.67
CA LEU A 121 -21.33 -42.22 6.52
C LEU A 121 -20.69 -43.58 6.26
N THR A 122 -21.20 -44.31 5.26
CA THR A 122 -20.54 -45.48 4.68
C THR A 122 -19.55 -45.01 3.62
N PHE A 123 -18.28 -45.40 3.77
CA PHE A 123 -17.18 -45.13 2.85
C PHE A 123 -17.20 -46.09 1.66
#